data_AF-A0A1G2XG86-F1
#
_entry.id   AF-A0A1G2XG86-F1
#
_cell.length_a   1.000
_cell.length_b   1.000
_cell.length_c   1.000
_cell.angle_alpha   90.00
_cell.angle_beta   90.00
_cell.angle_gamma   90.00
#
_symmetry.space_group_name_H-M   'P 1'
#
loop_
_entity.id
_entity.type
_entity.pdbx_description
1 polymer ?
#
loop_
_entity_poly.entity_id
_entity_poly.type
_entity_poly.pdbx_seq_one_letter_code
_entity_poly.pdbx_strand_id
1 'polypeptide(L)'
;MRKHLLTVALLVFLVGFVPTIAMGDPIVSVTLATFADPSPSSSNYLFKVDFTQMEITGGWSDAQTGLVLEIPVTGYTVENSNAFQDAWFEMSTVQITSAYSLYGETGAGVINFYENGTAANPLVTINFESGLVSRFGLGAEEVFVADNVTITGSKIPDEISEERFAFSFANLAKLSGHTLWTDGFTSTAAFTSSAVVEPIIPEPATIALLSVGALSIIRRKKTA
;
A
#
# COMPACT_ATOMS: atom_id res chain seq x y z
N MET A 1 53.77 -13.68 32.40
CA MET A 1 53.14 -13.85 31.07
C MET A 1 51.61 -14.03 31.10
N ARG A 2 51.02 -14.83 32.01
CA ARG A 2 49.55 -15.01 32.10
C ARG A 2 48.72 -13.73 32.35
N LYS A 3 49.27 -12.75 33.07
CA LYS A 3 48.53 -11.51 33.40
C LYS A 3 48.35 -10.57 32.21
N HIS A 4 49.30 -10.50 31.28
CA HIS A 4 49.20 -9.65 30.08
C HIS A 4 48.26 -10.23 29.01
N LEU A 5 48.14 -11.56 28.93
CA LEU A 5 47.20 -12.21 28.02
C LEU A 5 45.74 -11.93 28.41
N LEU A 6 45.46 -11.86 29.72
CA LEU A 6 44.13 -11.57 30.25
C LEU A 6 43.73 -10.11 30.01
N THR A 7 44.68 -9.16 30.10
CA THR A 7 44.41 -7.74 29.86
C THR A 7 44.14 -7.45 28.38
N VAL A 8 44.86 -8.11 27.47
CA VAL A 8 44.63 -7.97 26.02
C VAL A 8 43.29 -8.61 25.61
N ALA A 9 42.93 -9.77 26.19
CA ALA A 9 41.62 -10.39 25.95
C ALA A 9 40.45 -9.54 26.46
N LEU A 10 40.60 -8.87 27.62
CA LEU A 10 39.58 -7.98 28.17
C LEU A 10 39.42 -6.70 27.32
N LEU A 11 40.51 -6.17 26.77
CA LEU A 11 40.48 -4.98 25.89
C LEU A 11 39.83 -5.27 24.53
N VAL A 12 40.03 -6.46 23.97
CA VAL A 12 39.34 -6.88 22.74
C VAL A 12 37.84 -7.11 22.99
N PHE A 13 37.45 -7.57 24.18
CA PHE A 13 36.04 -7.72 24.57
C PHE A 13 35.34 -6.38 24.84
N LEU A 14 36.06 -5.37 25.36
CA LEU A 14 35.50 -4.04 25.64
C LEU A 14 35.43 -3.12 24.41
N VAL A 15 36.27 -3.33 23.39
CA VAL A 15 36.23 -2.55 22.12
C VAL A 15 35.34 -3.21 21.06
N GLY A 16 35.04 -4.51 21.19
CA GLY A 16 34.27 -5.29 20.20
C GLY A 16 32.74 -5.23 20.32
N PHE A 17 32.19 -4.50 21.30
CA PHE A 17 30.75 -4.39 21.51
C PHE A 17 30.31 -2.92 21.39
N VAL A 18 30.55 -2.32 20.22
CA VAL A 18 29.69 -1.23 19.77
C VAL A 18 28.47 -1.93 19.18
N PRO A 19 27.30 -1.97 19.87
CA PRO A 19 26.08 -2.29 19.17
C PRO A 19 25.89 -1.19 18.14
N THR A 20 26.30 -1.44 16.89
CA THR A 20 25.70 -0.75 15.77
C THR A 20 24.25 -1.16 15.82
N ILE A 21 23.45 -0.37 16.53
CA ILE A 21 22.01 -0.33 16.37
C ILE A 21 21.86 0.11 14.92
N ALA A 22 21.85 -0.85 14.01
CA ALA A 22 21.42 -0.62 12.66
C ALA A 22 19.93 -0.34 12.82
N MET A 23 19.62 0.95 12.92
CA MET A 23 18.28 1.48 12.81
C MET A 23 17.89 1.11 11.38
N GLY A 24 17.20 -0.02 11.21
CA GLY A 24 16.43 -0.22 10.00
C GLY A 24 15.45 0.94 9.93
N ASP A 25 15.42 1.64 8.81
CA ASP A 25 14.42 2.68 8.62
C ASP A 25 13.04 2.04 8.84
N PRO A 26 12.15 2.68 9.62
CA PRO A 26 10.81 2.16 9.79
C PRO A 26 10.16 2.06 8.40
N ILE A 27 9.45 0.97 8.14
CA ILE A 27 8.51 0.91 7.02
C ILE A 27 7.47 2.01 7.32
N VAL A 28 7.54 3.12 6.57
CA VAL A 28 6.58 4.22 6.72
C VAL A 28 5.50 4.02 5.67
N SER A 29 4.28 3.75 6.13
CA SER A 29 3.10 3.88 5.29
C SER A 29 2.86 5.36 5.01
N VAL A 30 2.74 5.74 3.74
CA VAL A 30 2.47 7.11 3.31
C VAL A 30 1.08 7.15 2.68
N THR A 31 0.23 8.04 3.16
CA THR A 31 -1.04 8.34 2.50
C THR A 31 -0.73 9.14 1.23
N LEU A 32 -1.07 8.60 0.06
CA LEU A 32 -0.79 9.27 -1.21
C LEU A 32 -1.94 10.17 -1.65
N ALA A 33 -3.16 9.68 -1.48
CA ALA A 33 -4.38 10.42 -1.71
C ALA A 33 -5.43 10.03 -0.66
N THR A 34 -6.27 10.97 -0.26
CA THR A 34 -7.46 10.67 0.53
C THR A 34 -8.62 11.47 -0.03
N PHE A 35 -9.82 10.94 0.07
CA PHE A 35 -11.01 11.68 -0.33
C PHE A 35 -12.11 11.51 0.69
N ALA A 36 -12.89 12.57 0.89
CA ALA A 36 -14.09 12.51 1.71
C ALA A 36 -15.17 11.70 0.98
N ASP A 37 -16.04 11.02 1.74
CA ASP A 37 -17.24 10.37 1.20
C ASP A 37 -18.15 11.43 0.54
N PRO A 38 -18.25 11.47 -0.81
CA PRO A 38 -19.10 12.44 -1.47
C PRO A 38 -20.54 11.94 -1.60
N SER A 39 -20.78 10.68 -1.25
CA SER A 39 -22.05 10.04 -1.52
C SER A 39 -23.07 10.32 -0.43
N PRO A 40 -24.28 10.77 -0.80
CA PRO A 40 -25.36 10.89 0.14
C PRO A 40 -26.01 9.53 0.48
N SER A 41 -25.71 8.43 -0.25
CA SER A 41 -26.35 7.13 -0.01
C SER A 41 -25.65 5.94 -0.70
N SER A 42 -25.93 4.73 -0.23
CA SER A 42 -25.44 3.46 -0.83
C SER A 42 -25.87 3.20 -2.28
N SER A 43 -26.86 3.94 -2.79
CA SER A 43 -27.30 3.86 -4.20
C SER A 43 -26.40 4.65 -5.16
N ASN A 44 -25.56 5.54 -4.62
CA ASN A 44 -24.56 6.30 -5.37
C ASN A 44 -23.16 5.92 -4.86
N TYR A 45 -22.71 4.72 -5.20
CA TYR A 45 -21.47 4.17 -4.66
C TYR A 45 -20.24 4.64 -5.44
N LEU A 46 -19.08 4.63 -4.78
CA LEU A 46 -17.78 4.90 -5.40
C LEU A 46 -17.14 3.62 -5.90
N PHE A 47 -17.38 2.51 -5.20
CA PHE A 47 -16.88 1.19 -5.57
C PHE A 47 -17.99 0.16 -5.51
N LYS A 48 -17.98 -0.77 -6.45
CA LYS A 48 -18.81 -1.97 -6.49
C LYS A 48 -17.89 -3.16 -6.67
N VAL A 49 -17.97 -4.09 -5.73
CA VAL A 49 -17.33 -5.40 -5.81
C VAL A 49 -18.43 -6.41 -6.08
N ASP A 50 -18.34 -7.12 -7.20
CA ASP A 50 -19.35 -8.07 -7.65
C ASP A 50 -18.72 -9.44 -7.92
N PHE A 51 -18.90 -10.36 -6.98
CA PHE A 51 -18.41 -11.73 -7.09
C PHE A 51 -19.31 -12.61 -7.97
N THR A 52 -20.49 -12.12 -8.37
CA THR A 52 -21.35 -12.84 -9.32
C THR A 52 -20.95 -12.53 -10.77
N GLN A 53 -20.56 -11.28 -11.03
CA GLN A 53 -20.04 -10.83 -12.32
C GLN A 53 -18.52 -10.95 -12.41
N MET A 54 -17.84 -11.30 -11.31
CA MET A 54 -16.39 -11.45 -11.20
C MET A 54 -15.66 -10.15 -11.56
N GLU A 55 -16.13 -9.02 -11.05
CA GLU A 55 -15.58 -7.70 -11.36
C GLU A 55 -15.55 -6.76 -10.15
N ILE A 56 -14.62 -5.82 -10.18
CA ILE A 56 -14.60 -4.63 -9.34
C ILE A 56 -14.67 -3.42 -10.26
N THR A 57 -15.59 -2.53 -9.97
CA THR A 57 -15.74 -1.26 -10.67
C THR A 57 -15.68 -0.12 -9.66
N GLY A 58 -15.18 1.01 -10.10
CA GLY A 58 -15.18 2.22 -9.30
C GLY A 58 -15.20 3.46 -10.16
N GLY A 59 -15.66 4.56 -9.57
CA GLY A 59 -15.66 5.84 -10.24
C GLY A 59 -16.55 6.84 -9.54
N TRP A 60 -16.24 8.09 -9.79
CA TRP A 60 -17.08 9.24 -9.47
C TRP A 60 -17.09 10.12 -10.71
N SER A 61 -18.26 10.31 -11.31
CA SER A 61 -18.37 11.04 -12.58
C SER A 61 -18.12 12.53 -12.40
N ASP A 62 -17.51 13.20 -13.38
CA ASP A 62 -17.34 14.67 -13.43
C ASP A 62 -18.68 15.43 -13.40
N ALA A 63 -19.80 14.76 -13.68
CA ALA A 63 -21.13 15.32 -13.49
C ALA A 63 -21.59 15.36 -12.01
N GLN A 64 -20.84 14.73 -11.10
CA GLN A 64 -21.16 14.61 -9.69
C GLN A 64 -20.21 15.48 -8.85
N THR A 65 -20.78 16.23 -7.92
CA THR A 65 -20.04 17.14 -7.04
C THR A 65 -19.84 16.54 -5.65
N GLY A 66 -18.94 17.11 -4.85
CA GLY A 66 -18.77 16.81 -3.42
C GLY A 66 -17.59 15.92 -3.07
N LEU A 67 -16.88 15.38 -4.07
CA LEU A 67 -15.63 14.65 -3.81
C LEU A 67 -14.50 15.64 -3.65
N VAL A 68 -13.98 15.71 -2.42
CA VAL A 68 -12.79 16.47 -2.10
C VAL A 68 -11.62 15.50 -2.10
N LEU A 69 -10.72 15.65 -3.06
CA LEU A 69 -9.49 14.86 -3.14
C LEU A 69 -8.37 15.63 -2.48
N GLU A 70 -7.76 15.07 -1.45
CA GLU A 70 -6.56 15.61 -0.81
C GLU A 70 -5.36 14.74 -1.18
N ILE A 71 -4.29 15.37 -1.68
CA ILE A 71 -3.04 14.69 -2.00
C ILE A 71 -2.00 15.17 -0.99
N PRO A 72 -1.89 14.56 0.20
CA PRO A 72 -1.04 15.09 1.28
C PRO A 72 0.45 14.95 1.00
N VAL A 73 0.82 14.22 -0.05
CA VAL A 73 2.21 14.08 -0.50
C VAL A 73 2.63 15.34 -1.22
N THR A 74 3.10 16.31 -0.45
CA THR A 74 3.98 17.35 -0.98
C THR A 74 5.27 17.37 -0.18
N GLY A 75 6.20 16.55 -0.71
CA GLY A 75 7.56 16.30 -0.24
C GLY A 75 8.64 17.15 -0.92
N TYR A 76 8.26 18.23 -1.59
CA TYR A 76 9.04 19.47 -1.52
C TYR A 76 8.21 20.49 -0.74
N THR A 77 8.19 20.33 0.59
CA THR A 77 7.55 21.19 1.61
C THR A 77 6.02 21.33 1.57
N VAL A 78 5.46 21.16 2.77
CA VAL A 78 4.05 21.34 3.15
C VAL A 78 3.69 22.83 3.06
N GLU A 79 3.47 23.35 1.86
CA GLU A 79 2.81 24.65 1.68
C GLU A 79 1.77 24.56 0.56
N ASN A 80 0.53 24.83 0.97
CA ASN A 80 -0.69 24.97 0.18
C ASN A 80 -1.50 23.68 -0.01
N SER A 81 -2.76 23.77 0.40
CA SER A 81 -3.76 22.70 0.38
C SER A 81 -3.85 22.04 -0.99
N ASN A 82 -3.37 20.80 -1.11
CA ASN A 82 -3.62 19.92 -2.26
C ASN A 82 -5.04 19.31 -2.21
N ALA A 83 -6.02 20.12 -1.82
CA ALA A 83 -7.42 19.75 -1.77
C ALA A 83 -8.10 20.21 -3.06
N PHE A 84 -8.47 19.27 -3.90
CA PHE A 84 -9.18 19.49 -5.16
C PHE A 84 -10.67 19.28 -4.90
N GLN A 85 -11.45 20.36 -5.03
CA GLN A 85 -12.89 20.34 -4.85
C GLN A 85 -13.57 19.80 -6.09
N ASP A 86 -14.64 19.03 -5.89
CA ASP A 86 -15.40 18.38 -6.96
C ASP A 86 -14.49 17.59 -7.91
N ALA A 87 -13.43 16.99 -7.36
CA ALA A 87 -12.58 16.10 -8.11
C ALA A 87 -13.40 14.88 -8.55
N TRP A 88 -12.95 14.22 -9.60
CA TRP A 88 -13.62 13.04 -10.12
C TRP A 88 -12.59 11.97 -10.41
N PHE A 89 -13.02 10.72 -10.50
CA PHE A 89 -12.10 9.63 -10.79
C PHE A 89 -12.77 8.55 -11.59
N GLU A 90 -11.95 7.82 -12.34
CA GLU A 90 -12.38 6.62 -13.04
C GLU A 90 -11.46 5.47 -12.64
N MET A 91 -12.04 4.28 -12.59
CA MET A 91 -11.31 3.04 -12.42
C MET A 91 -11.65 2.12 -13.59
N SER A 92 -10.63 1.56 -14.23
CA SER A 92 -10.83 0.49 -15.20
C SER A 92 -11.53 -0.69 -14.50
N THR A 93 -12.46 -1.36 -15.16
CA THR A 93 -13.04 -2.59 -14.61
C THR A 93 -11.94 -3.61 -14.32
N VAL A 94 -11.78 -3.97 -13.06
CA VAL A 94 -10.83 -4.99 -12.62
C VAL A 94 -11.53 -6.33 -12.60
N GLN A 95 -10.95 -7.32 -13.25
CA GLN A 95 -11.49 -8.67 -13.27
C GLN A 95 -11.07 -9.43 -12.00
N ILE A 96 -12.01 -10.10 -11.36
CA ILE A 96 -11.73 -11.11 -10.33
C ILE A 96 -11.42 -12.40 -11.08
N THR A 97 -10.19 -12.87 -11.01
CA THR A 97 -9.71 -14.04 -11.77
C THR A 97 -9.98 -15.35 -11.04
N SER A 98 -9.95 -15.32 -9.72
CA SER A 98 -10.23 -16.45 -8.84
C SER A 98 -11.10 -16.00 -7.68
N ALA A 99 -12.12 -16.78 -7.31
CA ALA A 99 -12.94 -16.50 -6.14
C ALA A 99 -12.87 -17.66 -5.15
N TYR A 100 -12.50 -17.35 -3.90
CA TYR A 100 -12.44 -18.28 -2.78
C TYR A 100 -13.57 -17.99 -1.79
N SER A 101 -13.64 -18.77 -0.71
CA SER A 101 -14.68 -18.61 0.30
C SER A 101 -14.66 -17.23 0.98
N LEU A 102 -13.47 -16.62 1.14
CA LEU A 102 -13.30 -15.37 1.89
C LEU A 102 -12.75 -14.19 1.09
N TYR A 103 -12.11 -14.43 -0.05
CA TYR A 103 -11.46 -13.41 -0.87
C TYR A 103 -11.51 -13.78 -2.36
N GLY A 104 -11.15 -12.84 -3.23
CA GLY A 104 -10.88 -13.06 -4.64
C GLY A 104 -9.52 -12.52 -5.03
N GLU A 105 -8.88 -13.17 -6.00
CA GLU A 105 -7.72 -12.64 -6.71
C GLU A 105 -8.20 -11.77 -7.86
N THR A 106 -7.47 -10.71 -8.15
CA THR A 106 -7.81 -9.72 -9.16
C THR A 106 -6.69 -9.56 -10.16
N GLY A 107 -7.06 -9.25 -11.40
CA GLY A 107 -6.12 -8.86 -12.44
C GLY A 107 -5.68 -7.40 -12.33
N ALA A 108 -5.00 -6.94 -13.37
CA ALA A 108 -4.50 -5.57 -13.46
C ALA A 108 -5.63 -4.53 -13.50
N GLY A 109 -5.31 -3.32 -13.06
CA GLY A 109 -6.23 -2.19 -13.12
C GLY A 109 -5.53 -0.84 -13.03
N VAL A 110 -6.30 0.19 -13.34
CA VAL A 110 -5.86 1.58 -13.34
C VAL A 110 -6.93 2.42 -12.66
N ILE A 111 -6.51 3.36 -11.82
CA ILE A 111 -7.36 4.38 -11.20
C ILE A 111 -6.76 5.74 -11.53
N ASN A 112 -7.56 6.61 -12.15
CA ASN A 112 -7.15 7.97 -12.49
C ASN A 112 -8.03 8.97 -11.75
N PHE A 113 -7.38 9.90 -11.05
CA PHE A 113 -8.02 11.04 -10.38
C PHE A 113 -7.81 12.30 -11.19
N TYR A 114 -8.84 13.12 -11.32
CA TYR A 114 -8.86 14.31 -12.12
C TYR A 114 -9.39 15.52 -11.35
N GLU A 115 -8.97 16.69 -11.79
CA GLU A 115 -9.56 17.96 -11.35
C GLU A 115 -10.92 18.16 -12.05
N ASN A 116 -11.83 18.88 -11.38
CA ASN A 116 -13.15 19.19 -11.89
C ASN A 116 -13.09 19.80 -13.31
N GLY A 117 -13.87 19.25 -14.24
CA GLY A 117 -14.02 19.77 -15.59
C GLY A 117 -12.83 19.49 -16.52
N THR A 118 -11.86 18.68 -16.12
CA THR A 118 -10.77 18.23 -17.00
C THR A 118 -10.66 16.71 -17.03
N ALA A 119 -10.49 16.14 -18.22
CA ALA A 119 -10.10 14.75 -18.45
C ALA A 119 -8.66 14.62 -18.98
N ALA A 120 -7.96 15.73 -19.13
CA ALA A 120 -6.57 15.75 -19.57
C ALA A 120 -5.66 15.88 -18.34
N ASN A 121 -4.61 15.06 -18.31
CA ASN A 121 -3.56 15.06 -17.28
C ASN A 121 -4.09 14.73 -15.87
N PRO A 122 -4.22 13.44 -15.50
CA PRO A 122 -4.66 13.04 -14.17
C PRO A 122 -3.77 13.66 -13.07
N LEU A 123 -4.40 14.02 -11.95
CA LEU A 123 -3.73 14.47 -10.73
C LEU A 123 -2.90 13.33 -10.14
N VAL A 124 -3.50 12.13 -10.09
CA VAL A 124 -2.90 10.88 -9.63
C VAL A 124 -3.39 9.75 -10.53
N THR A 125 -2.47 8.89 -10.96
CA THR A 125 -2.72 7.64 -11.66
C THR A 125 -2.10 6.52 -10.84
N ILE A 126 -2.89 5.50 -10.53
CA ILE A 126 -2.47 4.31 -9.79
C ILE A 126 -2.67 3.13 -10.74
N ASN A 127 -1.56 2.54 -11.20
CA ASN A 127 -1.56 1.30 -11.96
C ASN A 127 -1.19 0.15 -11.03
N PHE A 128 -1.79 -1.02 -11.20
CA PHE A 128 -1.39 -2.24 -10.50
C PHE A 128 -1.54 -3.46 -11.41
N GLU A 129 -0.72 -4.48 -11.20
CA GLU A 129 -0.74 -5.68 -12.02
C GLU A 129 -1.69 -6.76 -11.50
N SER A 130 -1.91 -6.79 -10.18
CA SER A 130 -2.79 -7.75 -9.53
C SER A 130 -3.26 -7.22 -8.17
N GLY A 131 -4.10 -8.00 -7.50
CA GLY A 131 -4.48 -7.72 -6.13
C GLY A 131 -5.40 -8.77 -5.52
N LEU A 132 -5.81 -8.54 -4.28
CA LEU A 132 -6.72 -9.35 -3.49
C LEU A 132 -7.88 -8.50 -3.00
N VAL A 133 -9.11 -9.00 -3.12
CA VAL A 133 -10.32 -8.36 -2.61
C VAL A 133 -11.02 -9.26 -1.60
N SER A 134 -11.36 -8.74 -0.43
CA SER A 134 -12.16 -9.48 0.56
C SER A 134 -13.62 -9.57 0.11
N ARG A 135 -14.27 -10.72 0.37
CA ARG A 135 -15.72 -10.89 0.18
C ARG A 135 -16.54 -10.23 1.28
N PHE A 136 -15.91 -9.99 2.42
CA PHE A 136 -16.56 -9.43 3.60
C PHE A 136 -15.79 -8.18 3.99
N GLY A 137 -16.24 -7.02 3.51
CA GLY A 137 -15.62 -5.75 3.92
C GLY A 137 -15.86 -5.37 5.39
N LEU A 138 -16.49 -6.24 6.19
CA LEU A 138 -16.71 -6.03 7.63
C LEU A 138 -15.55 -6.63 8.44
N GLY A 139 -14.72 -5.78 9.04
CA GLY A 139 -13.68 -6.18 10.00
C GLY A 139 -12.32 -6.56 9.40
N ALA A 140 -12.15 -6.44 8.08
CA ALA A 140 -10.83 -6.46 7.46
C ALA A 140 -10.27 -5.04 7.44
N GLU A 141 -9.05 -4.85 7.93
CA GLU A 141 -8.36 -3.56 7.90
C GLU A 141 -8.09 -3.09 6.45
N GLU A 142 -8.05 -4.04 5.51
CA GLU A 142 -7.80 -3.83 4.08
C GLU A 142 -8.79 -4.67 3.26
N VAL A 143 -9.72 -4.03 2.54
CA VAL A 143 -10.77 -4.74 1.79
C VAL A 143 -10.34 -5.02 0.36
N PHE A 144 -9.47 -4.18 -0.21
CA PHE A 144 -8.82 -4.44 -1.48
C PHE A 144 -7.34 -4.07 -1.38
N VAL A 145 -6.46 -4.98 -1.78
CA VAL A 145 -5.00 -4.84 -1.72
C VAL A 145 -4.47 -5.09 -3.13
N ALA A 146 -3.89 -4.08 -3.74
CA ALA A 146 -3.21 -4.16 -5.03
C ALA A 146 -1.71 -4.42 -4.83
N ASP A 147 -1.12 -5.20 -5.74
CA ASP A 147 0.31 -5.53 -5.75
C ASP A 147 0.97 -5.04 -7.05
N ASN A 148 2.28 -4.81 -7.00
CA ASN A 148 3.10 -4.23 -8.09
C ASN A 148 2.49 -2.91 -8.60
N VAL A 149 2.41 -1.95 -7.70
CA VAL A 149 1.70 -0.70 -7.92
C VAL A 149 2.66 0.35 -8.45
N THR A 150 2.29 1.08 -9.49
CA THR A 150 3.03 2.22 -10.02
C THR A 150 2.16 3.46 -9.98
N ILE A 151 2.65 4.51 -9.33
CA ILE A 151 1.90 5.74 -9.07
C ILE A 151 2.59 6.91 -9.75
N THR A 152 1.81 7.59 -10.59
CA THR A 152 2.25 8.76 -11.37
C THR A 152 1.15 9.82 -11.33
N GLY A 153 1.35 10.95 -12.00
CA GLY A 153 0.34 12.00 -12.14
C GLY A 153 0.93 13.39 -12.06
N SER A 154 0.15 14.40 -12.43
CA SER A 154 0.61 15.79 -12.45
C SER A 154 0.89 16.38 -11.05
N LYS A 155 0.38 15.74 -9.99
CA LYS A 155 0.62 16.11 -8.60
C LYS A 155 1.53 15.13 -7.86
N ILE A 156 2.05 14.13 -8.57
CA ILE A 156 3.03 13.18 -8.05
C ILE A 156 4.40 13.62 -8.58
N PRO A 157 5.37 14.03 -7.72
CA PRO A 157 6.62 14.63 -8.18
C PRO A 157 7.46 13.73 -9.11
N ASP A 158 7.50 12.43 -8.79
CA ASP A 158 8.26 11.42 -9.51
C ASP A 158 7.46 10.12 -9.56
N GLU A 159 7.75 9.23 -10.52
CA GLU A 159 7.13 7.90 -10.54
C GLU A 159 7.49 7.13 -9.27
N ILE A 160 6.47 6.71 -8.54
CA ILE A 160 6.63 5.89 -7.33
C ILE A 160 6.27 4.45 -7.70
N SER A 161 7.21 3.54 -7.52
CA SER A 161 7.00 2.10 -7.71
C SER A 161 6.94 1.42 -6.36
N GLU A 162 5.81 0.78 -6.07
CA GLU A 162 5.46 0.20 -4.78
C GLU A 162 5.14 -1.28 -4.89
N GLU A 163 5.48 -2.04 -3.85
CA GLU A 163 5.12 -3.46 -3.80
C GLU A 163 3.62 -3.63 -3.56
N ARG A 164 3.00 -2.76 -2.73
CA ARG A 164 1.61 -2.92 -2.31
C ARG A 164 0.89 -1.61 -2.02
N PHE A 165 -0.37 -1.56 -2.39
CA PHE A 165 -1.31 -0.46 -2.16
C PHE A 165 -2.64 -1.00 -1.65
N ALA A 166 -3.26 -0.39 -0.64
CA ALA A 166 -4.51 -0.86 -0.07
C ALA A 166 -5.62 0.20 -0.08
N PHE A 167 -6.84 -0.27 -0.35
CA PHE A 167 -8.08 0.45 -0.16
C PHE A 167 -8.86 -0.15 1.02
N SER A 168 -9.17 0.71 1.98
CA SER A 168 -10.12 0.40 3.05
C SER A 168 -11.47 0.99 2.70
N PHE A 169 -12.46 0.14 2.43
CA PHE A 169 -13.81 0.56 2.06
C PHE A 169 -14.66 0.86 3.30
N ALA A 170 -15.45 1.93 3.26
CA ALA A 170 -16.40 2.30 4.31
C ALA A 170 -17.85 2.32 3.78
N ASN A 171 -18.80 2.41 4.70
CA ASN A 171 -20.24 2.56 4.40
C ASN A 171 -20.77 1.49 3.44
N LEU A 172 -20.43 0.23 3.74
CA LEU A 172 -20.75 -0.90 2.89
C LEU A 172 -22.25 -1.19 2.84
N ALA A 173 -22.75 -1.51 1.65
CA ALA A 173 -24.07 -2.06 1.45
C ALA A 173 -24.00 -3.31 0.58
N LYS A 174 -24.93 -4.25 0.75
CA LYS A 174 -25.06 -5.39 -0.16
C LYS A 174 -25.41 -4.90 -1.56
N LEU A 175 -25.01 -5.67 -2.58
CA LEU A 175 -25.47 -5.42 -3.94
C LEU A 175 -27.00 -5.37 -4.00
N SER A 176 -27.53 -4.41 -4.75
CA SER A 176 -28.97 -4.25 -4.93
C SER A 176 -29.59 -5.52 -5.49
N GLY A 177 -30.65 -6.03 -4.85
CA GLY A 177 -31.30 -7.29 -5.24
C GLY A 177 -30.65 -8.55 -4.66
N HIS A 178 -29.51 -8.45 -3.98
CA HIS A 178 -28.83 -9.58 -3.34
C HIS A 178 -29.07 -9.62 -1.83
N THR A 179 -29.17 -10.84 -1.28
CA THR A 179 -29.40 -11.06 0.15
C THR A 179 -28.13 -11.46 0.89
N LEU A 180 -27.09 -11.93 0.19
CA LEU A 180 -25.84 -12.41 0.76
C LEU A 180 -24.70 -11.42 0.52
N TRP A 181 -23.83 -11.24 1.52
CA TRP A 181 -22.58 -10.47 1.37
C TRP A 181 -21.56 -11.16 0.47
N THR A 182 -21.68 -12.48 0.32
CA THR A 182 -20.83 -13.30 -0.55
C THR A 182 -20.95 -12.96 -2.03
N ASP A 183 -22.07 -12.34 -2.41
CA ASP A 183 -22.35 -11.96 -3.80
C ASP A 183 -21.60 -10.67 -4.17
N GLY A 184 -21.26 -9.86 -3.16
CA GLY A 184 -20.57 -8.60 -3.33
C GLY A 184 -21.16 -7.48 -2.48
N PHE A 185 -20.63 -6.29 -2.66
CA PHE A 185 -21.03 -5.09 -1.94
C PHE A 185 -20.72 -3.82 -2.73
N THR A 186 -21.36 -2.74 -2.33
CA THR A 186 -21.00 -1.38 -2.72
C THR A 186 -20.39 -0.64 -1.54
N SER A 187 -19.56 0.36 -1.83
CA SER A 187 -18.95 1.24 -0.85
C SER A 187 -19.04 2.69 -1.31
N THR A 188 -19.33 3.60 -0.39
CA THR A 188 -19.43 5.03 -0.68
C THR A 188 -18.17 5.82 -0.34
N ALA A 189 -17.22 5.23 0.38
CA ALA A 189 -15.94 5.88 0.65
C ALA A 189 -14.82 4.85 0.67
N ALA A 190 -13.63 5.25 0.24
CA ALA A 190 -12.43 4.47 0.47
C ALA A 190 -11.33 5.35 1.02
N PHE A 191 -10.59 4.84 1.99
CA PHE A 191 -9.31 5.43 2.39
C PHE A 191 -8.19 4.71 1.66
N THR A 192 -7.17 5.45 1.24
CA THR A 192 -6.02 4.88 0.54
C THR A 192 -4.76 4.93 1.39
N SER A 193 -4.05 3.81 1.45
CA SER A 193 -2.77 3.69 2.15
C SER A 193 -1.77 2.97 1.25
N SER A 194 -0.61 3.59 1.02
CA SER A 194 0.50 2.98 0.29
C SER A 194 1.64 2.64 1.25
N ALA A 195 2.21 1.45 1.12
CA ALA A 195 3.40 1.08 1.87
C ALA A 195 4.63 1.29 0.97
N VAL A 196 5.49 2.25 1.33
CA VAL A 196 6.72 2.52 0.57
C VAL A 196 7.81 1.54 0.97
N VAL A 197 8.29 0.72 0.02
CA VAL A 197 9.48 -0.13 0.20
C VAL A 197 10.68 0.50 -0.49
N GLU A 198 11.38 1.37 0.23
CA GLU A 198 12.67 1.94 -0.17
C GLU A 198 13.84 1.24 0.58
N PRO A 199 15.08 1.36 0.08
CA PRO A 199 15.84 0.32 -0.61
C PRO A 199 16.27 -0.87 0.28
N ILE A 200 16.52 -2.03 -0.36
CA ILE A 200 17.00 -3.28 0.24
C ILE A 200 18.35 -3.07 0.96
N ILE A 201 18.32 -2.60 2.22
CA ILE A 201 19.43 -2.78 3.15
C ILE A 201 19.21 -4.16 3.76
N PRO A 202 20.09 -5.14 3.51
CA PRO A 202 19.91 -6.47 4.05
C PRO A 202 19.79 -6.35 5.57
N GLU A 203 18.74 -6.97 6.12
CA GLU A 203 18.42 -6.84 7.53
C GLU A 203 19.67 -7.06 8.39
N PRO A 204 19.94 -6.19 9.37
CA PRO A 204 21.15 -6.27 10.18
C PRO A 204 21.33 -7.63 10.84
N ALA A 205 20.21 -8.29 11.17
CA ALA A 205 20.17 -9.64 11.70
C ALA A 205 20.67 -10.69 10.70
N THR A 206 20.31 -10.57 9.42
CA THR A 206 20.73 -11.46 8.34
C THR A 206 22.21 -11.29 8.03
N ILE A 207 22.71 -10.05 7.99
CA ILE A 207 24.16 -9.79 7.85
C ILE A 207 24.91 -10.32 9.07
N ALA A 208 24.40 -10.13 10.28
CA ALA A 208 25.02 -10.63 11.50
C ALA A 208 25.07 -12.17 11.52
N LEU A 209 23.97 -12.85 11.19
CA LEU A 209 23.91 -14.31 11.10
C LEU A 209 24.84 -14.87 10.02
N LEU A 210 24.89 -14.23 8.85
CA LEU A 210 25.82 -14.61 7.79
C LEU A 210 27.27 -14.45 8.24
N SER A 211 27.58 -13.35 8.93
CA SER A 211 28.92 -13.07 9.49
C SER A 211 29.33 -14.11 10.53
N VAL A 212 28.42 -14.47 11.44
CA VAL A 212 28.63 -15.51 12.46
C VAL A 212 28.78 -16.89 11.81
N GLY A 213 28.00 -17.19 10.77
CA GLY A 213 28.11 -18.42 9.99
C GLY A 213 29.47 -18.55 9.30
N ALA A 214 29.93 -17.50 8.63
CA ALA A 214 31.23 -17.47 7.96
C ALA A 214 32.40 -17.67 8.95
N LEU A 215 32.36 -17.02 10.11
CA LEU A 215 33.36 -17.20 11.17
C LEU A 215 33.39 -18.64 11.72
N SER A 216 32.23 -19.28 11.81
CA SER A 216 32.10 -20.67 12.26
C SER A 216 32.76 -21.67 11.29
N ILE A 217 32.66 -21.41 9.98
CA ILE A 217 33.31 -22.22 8.93
C ILE A 217 34.84 -22.02 8.96
N ILE A 218 35.30 -20.77 9.07
CA ILE A 218 36.74 -20.46 9.15
C ILE A 218 37.37 -21.12 10.38
N ARG A 219 36.67 -21.14 11.52
CA ARG A 219 37.14 -21.80 12.74
C ARG A 219 37.28 -23.31 12.56
N ARG A 220 36.36 -23.97 11.84
CA ARG A 220 36.49 -25.41 11.54
C ARG A 220 37.69 -25.74 10.67
N LYS A 221 38.06 -24.86 9.73
CA LYS A 221 39.20 -25.06 8.83
C LYS A 221 40.58 -24.94 9.49
N LYS A 222 40.67 -24.40 10.70
CA LYS A 222 41.93 -24.31 11.48
C LYS A 222 42.14 -25.45 12.47
N THR A 223 41.11 -26.25 12.72
CA THR A 223 41.16 -27.38 13.68
C THR A 223 41.20 -28.74 12.99
N ALA A 224 41.16 -28.78 11.66
CA ALA A 224 41.51 -29.92 10.82
C ALA A 224 42.92 -29.70 10.27
#